data_AF-A0A158NM06-F1
#
_entry.id   AF-A0A158NM06-F1
#
_cell.length_a   1.000
_cell.length_b   1.000
_cell.length_c   1.000
_cell.angle_alpha   90.00
_cell.angle_beta   90.00
_cell.angle_gamma   90.00
#
_symmetry.space_group_name_H-M   'P 1'
#
loop_
_entity.id
_entity.type
_entity.pdbx_description
1 polymer ?
#
loop_
_entity_poly.entity_id
_entity_poly.type
_entity_poly.pdbx_seq_one_letter_code
_entity_poly.pdbx_strand_id
1 'polypeptide(L)'
;MPHVLLNEINKLSMLRALESKRYLSMAFRFVRVSALAEHNQTFVGHQEATQLEKPRYVIFAMQIGRKNVMSEDISRFDDCKLTNAKLYLNSEYYPYDDLNLDFDKNRCVILYDLYVRFCKGYYGYECLEPSLIFTTFLRNGPFVIIDCSRQNESIKSGTVDVRLDFECKENVPANTTACHHTRSRGSV
;
A
#
# COMPACT_ATOMS: atom_id res chain seq x y z
N MET A 1 7.05 17.39 4.16
CA MET A 1 7.88 16.54 3.26
C MET A 1 9.15 17.31 2.97
N PRO A 2 10.35 16.72 3.08
CA PRO A 2 11.58 17.42 2.73
C PRO A 2 11.62 17.62 1.21
N HIS A 3 11.83 18.85 0.77
CA HIS A 3 12.07 19.16 -0.64
C HIS A 3 13.56 18.97 -0.92
N VAL A 4 13.91 17.94 -1.67
CA VAL A 4 15.28 17.73 -2.15
C VAL A 4 15.45 18.56 -3.42
N LEU A 5 16.25 19.62 -3.34
CA LEU A 5 16.62 20.42 -4.50
C LEU A 5 17.86 19.80 -5.13
N LEU A 6 17.74 19.40 -6.40
CA LEU A 6 18.89 18.93 -7.19
C LEU A 6 19.74 20.13 -7.61
N ASN A 7 21.06 19.97 -7.63
CA ASN A 7 21.93 20.97 -8.27
C ASN A 7 21.71 20.96 -9.79
N GLU A 8 22.12 22.03 -10.46
CA GLU A 8 21.89 22.21 -11.91
C GLU A 8 22.50 21.11 -12.79
N ILE A 9 23.64 20.51 -12.39
CA ILE A 9 24.28 19.41 -13.10
C ILE A 9 23.40 18.14 -13.02
N ASN A 10 22.88 17.84 -11.83
CA ASN A 10 22.00 16.70 -11.61
C ASN A 10 20.62 16.91 -12.25
N LYS A 11 20.14 18.15 -12.32
CA LYS A 11 18.92 18.50 -13.03
C LYS A 11 19.05 18.28 -14.53
N LEU A 12 20.16 18.73 -15.12
CA LEU A 12 20.44 18.57 -16.55
C LEU A 12 20.63 17.10 -16.94
N SER A 13 21.27 16.30 -16.08
CA SER A 13 21.40 14.86 -16.31
C SER A 13 20.06 14.12 -16.18
N MET A 14 19.21 14.50 -15.22
CA MET A 14 17.84 13.97 -15.11
C MET A 14 16.98 14.33 -16.32
N LEU A 15 17.06 15.57 -16.83
CA LEU A 15 16.31 15.99 -18.01
C LEU A 15 16.69 15.17 -19.25
N ARG A 16 17.99 14.96 -19.48
CA ARG A 16 18.45 14.07 -20.58
C ARG A 16 18.00 12.62 -20.38
N ALA A 17 17.97 12.13 -19.14
CA ALA A 17 17.47 10.78 -18.85
C ALA A 17 15.95 10.67 -19.15
N LEU A 18 15.17 11.69 -18.81
CA LEU A 18 13.74 11.76 -19.13
C LEU A 18 13.50 11.86 -20.65
N GLU A 19 14.26 12.70 -21.37
CA GLU A 19 14.17 12.83 -22.83
C GLU A 19 14.58 11.55 -23.56
N SER A 20 15.47 10.74 -22.97
CA SER A 20 15.91 9.48 -23.56
C SER A 20 14.84 8.37 -23.57
N LYS A 21 13.62 8.66 -23.08
CA LYS A 21 12.49 7.71 -22.94
C LYS A 21 12.88 6.42 -22.19
N ARG A 22 13.95 6.49 -21.38
CA ARG A 22 14.38 5.38 -20.54
C ARG A 22 13.47 5.34 -19.32
N TYR A 23 12.98 4.14 -18.99
CA TYR A 23 12.15 3.94 -17.81
C TYR A 23 12.89 4.36 -16.54
N LEU A 24 12.40 5.40 -15.87
CA LEU A 24 12.86 5.78 -14.53
C LEU A 24 12.07 4.97 -13.49
N SER A 25 12.78 4.10 -12.78
CA SER A 25 12.19 3.40 -11.63
C SER A 25 11.99 4.39 -10.49
N MET A 26 10.80 4.98 -10.42
CA MET A 26 10.40 5.80 -9.27
C MET A 26 9.98 4.91 -8.11
N ALA A 27 10.47 5.21 -6.90
CA ALA A 27 10.00 4.60 -5.66
C ALA A 27 8.54 4.98 -5.36
N PHE A 28 7.88 4.21 -4.51
CA PHE A 28 6.47 4.36 -4.13
C PHE A 28 6.09 5.81 -3.77
N ARG A 29 4.91 6.26 -4.22
CA ARG A 29 4.30 7.48 -3.66
C ARG A 29 3.64 7.10 -2.34
N PHE A 30 4.19 7.60 -1.25
CA PHE A 30 3.63 7.46 0.08
C PHE A 30 2.43 8.41 0.21
N VAL A 31 1.22 7.87 0.34
CA VAL A 31 0.05 8.67 0.69
C VAL A 31 -0.30 8.34 2.13
N ARG A 32 -0.11 9.32 3.01
CA ARG A 32 -0.52 9.16 4.41
C ARG A 32 -2.01 9.46 4.51
N VAL A 33 -2.79 8.52 5.03
CA VAL A 33 -4.17 8.79 5.40
C VAL A 33 -4.23 9.18 6.87
N SER A 34 -5.11 10.13 7.15
CA SER A 34 -5.29 10.79 8.44
C SER A 34 -5.61 9.82 9.57
N ALA A 35 -5.46 10.30 10.81
CA ALA A 35 -5.79 9.56 12.02
C ALA A 35 -7.20 8.97 11.93
N LEU A 36 -7.33 7.69 12.23
CA LEU A 36 -8.61 7.01 12.29
C LEU A 36 -9.40 7.58 13.46
N ALA A 37 -10.67 7.88 13.25
CA ALA A 37 -11.55 8.26 14.35
C ALA A 37 -11.65 7.09 15.32
N GLU A 38 -11.46 7.37 16.61
CA GLU A 38 -11.75 6.43 17.68
C GLU A 38 -13.21 5.96 17.51
N HIS A 39 -13.43 4.64 17.60
CA HIS A 39 -14.75 3.96 17.57
C HIS A 39 -15.29 3.42 16.24
N ASN A 40 -14.56 3.50 15.13
CA ASN A 40 -15.03 2.87 13.89
C ASN A 40 -14.36 1.51 13.65
N GLN A 41 -15.18 0.45 13.51
CA GLN A 41 -14.74 -0.86 13.03
C GLN A 41 -14.43 -0.84 11.54
N THR A 42 -14.93 0.17 10.82
CA THR A 42 -14.78 0.34 9.38
C THR A 42 -14.34 1.75 9.02
N PHE A 43 -13.41 1.88 8.09
CA PHE A 43 -12.95 3.19 7.60
C PHE A 43 -12.89 3.20 6.09
N VAL A 44 -13.12 4.38 5.52
CA VAL A 44 -13.17 4.62 4.09
C VAL A 44 -12.20 5.76 3.73
N GLY A 45 -11.08 5.43 3.11
CA GLY A 45 -10.14 6.42 2.57
C GLY A 45 -10.43 6.70 1.11
N HIS A 46 -10.67 7.96 0.73
CA HIS A 46 -10.92 8.37 -0.66
C HIS A 46 -9.70 9.10 -1.24
N GLN A 47 -9.34 8.77 -2.47
CA GLN A 47 -8.32 9.47 -3.23
C GLN A 47 -8.67 9.47 -4.72
N GLU A 48 -8.59 10.64 -5.35
CA GLU A 48 -8.70 10.77 -6.80
C GLU A 48 -7.34 10.50 -7.45
N ALA A 49 -7.31 9.57 -8.40
CA ALA A 49 -6.13 9.29 -9.22
C ALA A 49 -6.45 9.53 -10.71
N THR A 50 -5.44 10.01 -11.45
CA THR A 50 -5.55 10.08 -12.91
C THR A 50 -5.44 8.67 -13.51
N GLN A 51 -6.03 8.42 -14.69
CA GLN A 51 -5.99 7.08 -15.33
C GLN A 51 -4.57 6.58 -15.59
N LEU A 52 -3.67 7.49 -15.94
CA LEU A 52 -2.27 7.20 -16.14
C LEU A 52 -1.62 6.68 -14.85
N GLU A 53 -2.21 7.01 -13.70
CA GLU A 53 -1.74 6.65 -12.38
C GLU A 53 -2.52 5.50 -11.71
N LYS A 54 -3.17 4.63 -12.48
CA LYS A 54 -3.91 3.49 -11.89
C LYS A 54 -2.95 2.57 -11.09
N PRO A 55 -3.22 2.31 -9.80
CA PRO A 55 -2.29 1.54 -8.97
C PRO A 55 -2.33 0.06 -9.33
N ARG A 56 -1.16 -0.55 -9.49
CA ARG A 56 -1.05 -2.01 -9.72
C ARG A 56 -1.07 -2.79 -8.41
N TYR A 57 -0.42 -2.24 -7.39
CA TYR A 57 -0.41 -2.78 -6.04
C TYR A 57 -0.72 -1.66 -5.06
N VAL A 58 -1.51 -1.98 -4.04
CA VAL A 58 -1.73 -1.13 -2.88
C VAL A 58 -1.30 -1.88 -1.63
N ILE A 59 -0.45 -1.26 -0.81
CA ILE A 59 -0.03 -1.81 0.48
C ILE A 59 -0.75 -1.03 1.56
N PHE A 60 -1.57 -1.69 2.36
CA PHE A 60 -2.28 -1.10 3.49
C PHE A 60 -1.72 -1.62 4.81
N ALA A 61 -1.45 -0.71 5.74
CA ALA A 61 -0.94 -1.04 7.05
C ALA A 61 -1.43 -0.03 8.10
N MET A 62 -1.47 -0.45 9.37
CA MET A 62 -1.88 0.39 10.49
C MET A 62 -0.77 0.51 11.53
N GLN A 63 -0.73 1.64 12.23
CA GLN A 63 0.24 1.92 13.29
C GLN A 63 -0.43 2.59 14.48
N ILE A 64 -0.24 2.07 15.67
CA ILE A 64 -0.81 2.58 16.92
C ILE A 64 0.23 3.44 17.64
N GLY A 65 -0.10 4.69 17.97
CA GLY A 65 0.69 5.49 18.93
C GLY A 65 2.09 5.92 18.47
N ARG A 66 2.47 5.69 17.22
CA ARG A 66 3.83 5.97 16.69
C ARG A 66 3.95 7.28 15.92
N LYS A 67 2.83 7.99 15.73
CA LYS A 67 2.82 9.28 15.03
C LYS A 67 3.54 10.34 15.85
N ASN A 68 4.59 10.92 15.28
CA ASN A 68 5.38 12.01 15.88
C ASN A 68 6.11 11.64 17.19
N VAL A 69 6.33 10.35 17.44
CA VAL A 69 7.08 9.86 18.60
C VAL A 69 8.48 9.45 18.13
N MET A 70 9.50 10.20 18.51
CA MET A 70 10.89 9.97 18.05
C MET A 70 11.54 8.70 18.62
N SER A 71 11.05 8.20 19.75
CA SER A 71 11.55 6.98 20.40
C SER A 71 11.02 5.68 19.79
N GLU A 72 10.00 5.78 18.94
CA GLU A 72 9.31 4.62 18.37
C GLU A 72 9.73 4.32 16.93
N ASP A 73 9.74 3.04 16.58
CA ASP A 73 10.09 2.58 15.24
C ASP A 73 8.89 2.71 14.27
N ILE A 74 8.92 3.74 13.43
CA ILE A 74 7.90 4.01 12.41
C ILE A 74 7.86 2.97 11.28
N SER A 75 8.79 2.02 11.23
CA SER A 75 8.77 0.93 10.24
C SER A 75 7.91 -0.25 10.68
N ARG A 76 7.42 -0.24 11.93
CA ARG A 76 6.57 -1.30 12.48
C ARG A 76 5.09 -1.03 12.28
N PHE A 77 4.35 -2.08 11.94
CA PHE A 77 2.89 -2.04 11.79
C PHE A 77 2.22 -2.94 12.83
N ASP A 78 0.98 -2.63 13.18
CA ASP A 78 0.19 -3.38 14.15
C ASP A 78 -0.99 -4.05 13.45
N ASP A 79 -1.40 -5.22 13.96
CA ASP A 79 -2.50 -5.99 13.38
C ASP A 79 -3.87 -5.29 13.48
N CYS A 80 -4.04 -4.46 14.51
CA CYS A 80 -5.29 -3.79 14.90
C CYS A 80 -6.53 -4.71 14.84
N LYS A 81 -6.36 -6.02 15.04
CA LYS A 81 -7.40 -7.04 14.85
C LYS A 81 -8.13 -6.94 13.50
N LEU A 82 -7.41 -6.59 12.43
CA LEU A 82 -7.94 -6.52 11.07
C LEU A 82 -8.56 -7.87 10.67
N THR A 83 -9.77 -7.83 10.12
CA THR A 83 -10.48 -9.00 9.57
C THR A 83 -10.54 -8.95 8.05
N ASN A 84 -10.70 -7.76 7.47
CA ASN A 84 -10.85 -7.61 6.03
C ASN A 84 -10.31 -6.27 5.53
N ALA A 85 -9.89 -6.23 4.27
CA ALA A 85 -9.49 -5.00 3.59
C ALA A 85 -9.82 -5.12 2.10
N LYS A 86 -10.49 -4.11 1.54
CA LYS A 86 -10.89 -4.03 0.15
C LYS A 86 -10.55 -2.67 -0.44
N LEU A 87 -9.95 -2.69 -1.62
CA LEU A 87 -9.72 -1.52 -2.44
C LEU A 87 -10.77 -1.51 -3.55
N TYR A 88 -11.57 -0.46 -3.58
CA TYR A 88 -12.47 -0.12 -4.66
C TYR A 88 -11.74 0.83 -5.62
N LEU A 89 -11.77 0.47 -6.90
CA LEU A 89 -11.32 1.29 -8.01
C LEU A 89 -12.54 1.54 -8.90
N ASN A 90 -13.15 2.71 -8.76
CA ASN A 90 -14.48 3.00 -9.29
C ASN A 90 -15.51 1.94 -8.81
N SER A 91 -16.02 1.12 -9.74
CA SER A 91 -17.02 0.06 -9.46
C SER A 91 -16.41 -1.34 -9.28
N GLU A 92 -15.10 -1.49 -9.46
CA GLU A 92 -14.40 -2.77 -9.24
C GLU A 92 -13.77 -2.80 -7.85
N TYR A 93 -13.59 -3.97 -7.27
CA TYR A 93 -12.96 -4.12 -5.95
C TYR A 93 -11.97 -5.29 -5.89
N TYR A 94 -10.97 -5.13 -5.02
CA TYR A 94 -9.85 -6.05 -4.87
C TYR A 94 -9.48 -6.21 -3.38
N PRO A 95 -9.15 -7.42 -2.91
CA PRO A 95 -9.43 -8.70 -3.56
C PRO A 95 -10.94 -8.93 -3.74
N TYR A 96 -11.29 -9.84 -4.66
CA TYR A 96 -12.69 -10.23 -4.87
C TYR A 96 -13.26 -10.99 -3.68
N ASP A 97 -12.44 -11.87 -3.08
CA ASP A 97 -12.80 -12.64 -1.90
C ASP A 97 -12.43 -11.91 -0.61
N ASP A 98 -13.22 -12.13 0.44
CA ASP A 98 -12.91 -11.62 1.78
C ASP A 98 -11.68 -12.32 2.36
N LEU A 99 -10.77 -11.54 2.95
CA LEU A 99 -9.55 -12.06 3.55
C LEU A 99 -9.81 -12.92 4.79
N ASN A 100 -10.90 -12.64 5.52
CA ASN A 100 -11.34 -13.39 6.71
C ASN A 100 -10.21 -13.63 7.74
N LEU A 101 -9.42 -12.58 7.96
CA LEU A 101 -8.23 -12.60 8.81
C LEU A 101 -8.62 -12.82 10.28
N ASP A 102 -7.78 -13.58 10.97
CA ASP A 102 -7.90 -13.83 12.40
C ASP A 102 -6.51 -14.13 12.95
N PHE A 103 -5.90 -13.12 13.56
CA PHE A 103 -4.56 -13.21 14.13
C PHE A 103 -4.51 -14.16 15.33
N ASP A 104 -5.61 -14.28 16.09
CA ASP A 104 -5.69 -15.17 17.25
C ASP A 104 -5.73 -16.65 16.83
N LYS A 105 -6.29 -16.93 15.64
CA LYS A 105 -6.39 -18.28 15.06
C LYS A 105 -5.37 -18.55 13.96
N ASN A 106 -4.33 -17.72 13.81
CA ASN A 106 -3.33 -17.81 12.74
C ASN A 106 -3.91 -17.81 11.31
N ARG A 107 -5.11 -17.26 11.07
CA ARG A 107 -5.66 -17.04 9.71
C ARG A 107 -5.06 -15.83 9.00
N CYS A 108 -3.91 -15.33 9.46
CA CYS A 108 -3.13 -14.25 8.85
C CYS A 108 -2.07 -14.75 7.86
N VAL A 109 -1.92 -16.07 7.68
CA VAL A 109 -0.97 -16.68 6.72
C VAL A 109 -1.21 -16.19 5.29
N ILE A 110 -2.46 -15.88 4.94
CA ILE A 110 -2.82 -15.30 3.63
C ILE A 110 -2.09 -13.97 3.36
N LEU A 111 -1.81 -13.16 4.38
CA LEU A 111 -1.06 -11.91 4.22
C LEU A 111 0.37 -12.17 3.78
N TYR A 112 0.98 -13.23 4.32
CA TYR A 112 2.33 -13.62 3.93
C TYR A 112 2.37 -14.17 2.51
N ASP A 113 1.40 -15.00 2.13
CA ASP A 113 1.29 -15.49 0.74
C ASP A 113 1.11 -14.33 -0.25
N LEU A 114 0.28 -13.34 0.06
CA LEU A 114 0.14 -12.11 -0.73
C LEU A 114 1.47 -11.35 -0.83
N TYR A 115 2.24 -11.26 0.25
CA TYR A 115 3.57 -10.68 0.26
C TYR A 115 4.58 -11.43 -0.61
N VAL A 116 4.63 -12.75 -0.53
CA VAL A 116 5.52 -13.56 -1.39
C VAL A 116 5.16 -13.38 -2.86
N ARG A 117 3.86 -13.41 -3.20
CA ARG A 117 3.38 -13.19 -4.57
C ARG A 117 3.73 -11.79 -5.08
N PHE A 118 3.55 -10.78 -4.24
CA PHE A 118 3.96 -9.42 -4.54
C PHE A 118 5.47 -9.33 -4.81
N CYS A 119 6.32 -9.91 -3.95
CA CYS A 119 7.76 -9.93 -4.17
C CYS A 119 8.13 -10.56 -5.53
N LYS A 120 7.53 -11.70 -5.86
CA LYS A 120 7.74 -12.36 -7.17
C LYS A 120 7.27 -11.50 -8.34
N GLY A 121 6.04 -10.99 -8.27
CA GLY A 121 5.41 -10.21 -9.34
C GLY A 121 5.96 -8.79 -9.51
N TYR A 122 6.54 -8.20 -8.46
CA TYR A 122 7.10 -6.85 -8.47
C TYR A 122 8.58 -6.85 -8.88
N TYR A 123 9.40 -7.74 -8.32
CA TYR A 123 10.83 -7.79 -8.62
C TYR A 123 11.15 -8.63 -9.86
N GLY A 124 10.23 -9.49 -10.32
CA GLY A 124 10.40 -10.25 -11.56
C GLY A 124 11.45 -11.36 -11.48
N TYR A 125 11.86 -11.77 -10.28
CA TYR A 125 12.80 -12.86 -10.06
C TYR A 125 12.10 -14.03 -9.39
N GLU A 126 12.20 -15.23 -9.98
CA GLU A 126 11.67 -16.46 -9.37
C GLU A 126 12.43 -16.87 -8.09
N CYS A 127 13.66 -16.37 -7.90
CA CYS A 127 14.59 -16.79 -6.85
C CYS A 127 14.84 -15.78 -5.71
N LEU A 128 14.14 -14.64 -5.65
CA LEU A 128 14.29 -13.76 -4.49
C LEU A 128 13.50 -14.34 -3.32
N GLU A 129 14.22 -14.85 -2.32
CA GLU A 129 13.62 -15.09 -1.02
C GLU A 129 13.01 -13.78 -0.51
N PRO A 130 11.77 -13.81 0.01
CA PRO A 130 11.16 -12.61 0.58
C PRO A 130 12.09 -12.03 1.66
N SER A 131 12.28 -10.71 1.66
CA SER A 131 13.19 -10.05 2.62
C SER A 131 12.77 -10.27 4.08
N LEU A 132 11.51 -10.67 4.30
CA LEU A 132 10.97 -11.06 5.60
C LEU A 132 10.55 -12.53 5.58
N ILE A 133 11.08 -13.32 6.52
CA ILE A 133 10.51 -14.63 6.88
C ILE A 133 9.18 -14.43 7.60
N PHE A 134 8.29 -15.43 7.59
CA PHE A 134 6.94 -15.34 8.15
C PHE A 134 6.89 -14.77 9.58
N THR A 135 7.79 -15.22 10.47
CA THR A 135 7.87 -14.76 11.85
C THR A 135 8.24 -13.29 11.95
N THR A 136 9.17 -12.82 11.12
CA THR A 136 9.58 -11.41 11.06
C THR A 136 8.49 -10.54 10.43
N PHE A 137 7.77 -11.05 9.42
CA PHE A 137 6.62 -10.37 8.83
C PHE A 137 5.52 -10.13 9.87
N LEU A 138 5.14 -11.17 10.63
CA LEU A 138 4.14 -11.02 11.69
C LEU A 138 4.60 -10.08 12.81
N ARG A 139 5.89 -10.13 13.18
CA ARG A 139 6.44 -9.33 14.28
C ARG A 139 6.62 -7.86 13.94
N ASN A 140 7.11 -7.57 12.73
CA ASN A 140 7.40 -6.20 12.30
C ASN A 140 6.18 -5.53 11.71
N GLY A 141 5.16 -6.29 11.33
CA GLY A 141 3.83 -5.77 11.23
C GLY A 141 3.10 -6.33 10.03
N PRO A 142 1.93 -6.94 10.26
CA PRO A 142 1.12 -7.45 9.17
C PRO A 142 0.55 -6.28 8.38
N PHE A 143 0.96 -6.19 7.12
CA PHE A 143 0.37 -5.30 6.13
C PHE A 143 -0.35 -6.13 5.07
N VAL A 144 -1.41 -5.56 4.51
CA VAL A 144 -2.18 -6.16 3.42
C VAL A 144 -1.62 -5.68 2.10
N ILE A 145 -1.34 -6.60 1.19
CA ILE A 145 -1.04 -6.25 -0.20
C ILE A 145 -2.22 -6.60 -1.06
N ILE A 146 -2.78 -5.58 -1.70
CA ILE A 146 -3.90 -5.69 -2.61
C ILE A 146 -3.36 -5.62 -4.04
N ASP A 147 -3.36 -6.77 -4.71
CA ASP A 147 -2.98 -6.89 -6.11
C ASP A 147 -4.17 -6.53 -7.00
N CYS A 148 -4.01 -5.42 -7.74
CA CYS A 148 -4.99 -4.94 -8.70
C CYS A 148 -4.50 -5.14 -10.14
N SER A 149 -3.49 -5.99 -10.37
CA SER A 149 -2.91 -6.18 -11.70
C SER A 149 -3.88 -6.78 -12.73
N ARG A 150 -4.93 -7.46 -12.28
CA ARG A 150 -5.99 -8.06 -13.13
C ARG A 150 -7.14 -7.10 -13.45
N GLN A 151 -6.87 -5.80 -13.38
CA GLN A 151 -7.82 -4.78 -13.78
C GLN A 151 -8.26 -4.95 -15.23
N ASN A 152 -9.55 -4.69 -15.48
CA ASN A 152 -10.05 -4.64 -16.84
C ASN A 152 -9.43 -3.44 -17.58
N GLU A 153 -8.81 -3.69 -18.73
CA GLU A 153 -8.16 -2.66 -19.56
C GLU A 153 -9.17 -1.83 -20.36
N SER A 154 -10.48 -2.10 -20.23
CA SER A 154 -11.51 -1.35 -20.95
C SER A 154 -11.32 0.15 -20.71
N ILE A 155 -10.89 0.87 -21.75
CA ILE A 155 -10.55 2.29 -21.73
C ILE A 155 -11.82 3.08 -21.44
N LYS A 156 -12.12 3.33 -20.16
CA LYS A 156 -13.11 4.33 -19.76
C LYS A 156 -12.35 5.60 -19.46
N SER A 157 -12.21 6.53 -20.41
CA SER A 157 -11.58 7.82 -20.16
C SER A 157 -12.27 8.55 -18.99
N GLY A 158 -11.60 8.73 -17.84
CA GLY A 158 -12.17 9.43 -16.68
C GLY A 158 -11.32 9.33 -15.40
N THR A 159 -11.58 10.14 -14.38
CA THR A 159 -10.93 10.03 -13.05
C THR A 159 -11.15 8.64 -12.45
N VAL A 160 -10.15 8.11 -11.75
CA VAL A 160 -10.27 6.87 -10.98
C VAL A 160 -10.50 7.25 -9.52
N ASP A 161 -11.70 6.93 -9.02
CA ASP A 161 -11.98 6.97 -7.59
C ASP A 161 -11.32 5.76 -6.92
N VAL A 162 -10.40 6.03 -6.00
CA VAL A 162 -9.73 5.02 -5.21
C VAL A 162 -10.28 5.09 -3.79
N ARG A 163 -11.03 4.06 -3.41
CA ARG A 163 -11.62 3.93 -2.09
C ARG A 163 -11.06 2.72 -1.38
N LEU A 164 -10.50 2.89 -0.18
CA LEU A 164 -10.04 1.78 0.65
C LEU A 164 -10.98 1.57 1.83
N ASP A 165 -11.58 0.39 1.90
CA ASP A 165 -12.39 -0.05 3.03
C ASP A 165 -11.64 -1.12 3.82
N PHE A 166 -11.76 -1.10 5.13
CA PHE A 166 -11.29 -2.19 5.97
C PHE A 166 -12.24 -2.44 7.13
N GLU A 167 -12.11 -3.61 7.74
CA GLU A 167 -12.89 -4.05 8.88
C GLU A 167 -11.97 -4.62 9.96
N CYS A 168 -12.23 -4.28 11.23
CA CYS A 168 -11.56 -4.85 12.39
C CYS A 168 -12.57 -5.59 13.29
N LYS A 169 -12.12 -6.68 13.92
CA LYS A 169 -12.91 -7.46 14.89
C LYS A 169 -13.31 -6.65 16.12
N GLU A 170 -12.49 -5.67 16.46
CA GLU A 170 -12.64 -4.79 17.61
C GLU A 170 -12.47 -3.34 17.16
N ASN A 171 -12.89 -2.39 18.00
CA ASN A 171 -12.69 -0.98 17.72
C ASN A 171 -11.20 -0.68 17.56
N VAL A 172 -10.85 0.07 16.52
CA VAL A 172 -9.47 0.49 16.29
C VAL A 172 -8.99 1.33 17.49
N PRO A 173 -7.83 1.01 18.08
CA PRO A 173 -7.30 1.75 19.22
C PRO A 173 -7.10 3.24 18.95
N ALA A 174 -7.18 4.04 20.01
CA ALA A 174 -6.79 5.45 20.00
C ALA A 174 -5.40 5.65 19.39
N ASN A 175 -5.19 6.79 18.73
CA ASN A 175 -3.93 7.15 18.08
C ASN A 175 -3.48 6.21 16.95
N THR A 176 -4.40 5.50 16.29
CA THR A 176 -4.07 4.67 15.13
C THR A 176 -3.97 5.51 13.85
N THR A 177 -2.90 5.31 13.09
CA THR A 177 -2.68 5.89 11.76
C THR A 177 -2.80 4.79 10.72
N ALA A 178 -3.67 4.97 9.73
CA ALA A 178 -3.68 4.16 8.52
C ALA A 178 -2.67 4.70 7.50
N CYS A 179 -1.84 3.81 6.97
CA CYS A 179 -0.87 4.11 5.93
C CYS A 179 -1.20 3.26 4.71
N HIS A 180 -1.37 3.87 3.53
CA HIS A 180 -1.45 3.13 2.29
C HIS A 180 -0.41 3.61 1.27
N HIS A 181 0.22 2.66 0.59
CA HIS A 181 1.17 2.96 -0.49
C HIS A 181 0.56 2.56 -1.80
N THR A 182 0.55 3.48 -2.76
CA THR A 182 0.13 3.20 -4.13
C THR A 182 1.32 3.38 -5.06
N ARG A 183 1.47 2.49 -6.04
CA ARG A 183 2.37 2.72 -7.18
C ARG A 183 1.61 2.63 -8.48
N SER A 184 1.56 3.75 -9.18
CA SER A 184 1.11 3.89 -10.56
C SER A 184 2.17 3.41 -11.55
N ARG A 185 1.72 2.93 -12.71
CA ARG A 185 2.60 2.75 -13.87
C ARG A 185 3.01 4.14 -14.34
N GLY A 186 4.22 4.58 -14.01
CA GLY A 186 4.78 5.81 -14.55
C GLY A 186 5.00 5.65 -16.06
N SER A 187 4.09 6.18 -16.86
CA SER A 187 4.31 6.46 -18.27
C SER A 187 4.87 7.87 -18.36
N VAL A 188 6.11 8.01 -18.84
CA VAL A 188 6.61 9.21 -19.50
C VAL A 188 6.97 8.82 -20.92
#